data_AF-B7FL85-F1
#
_entry.id   AF-B7FL85-F1
#
_cell.length_a   1.000
_cell.length_b   1.000
_cell.length_c   1.000
_cell.angle_alpha   90.00
_cell.angle_beta   90.00
_cell.angle_gamma   90.00
#
_symmetry.space_group_name_H-M   'P 1'
#
loop_
_entity.id
_entity.type
_entity.pdbx_description
1 polymer ?
#
loop_
_entity_poly.entity_id
_entity_poly.type
_entity_poly.pdbx_seq_one_letter_code
_entity_poly.pdbx_strand_id
1 'polypeptide(L)'
;MPEGLKDAEKCIELDPTFTKGYTRKGAVQFFMKEYEKALETYQEGLKHDANNQELLEGVRSCVKQINRTSRGDVTPEELKERQAKAMSDPEIQNILQDPVMRQVLVDFQENPKAAQEHTKNPGVMDKIQKLISAGIVQMK
;
A
#
# COMPACT_ATOMS: atom_id res chain seq x y z
N MET A 1 -4.52 16.28 0.12
CA MET A 1 -4.98 15.24 1.08
C MET A 1 -6.46 15.46 1.31
N PRO A 2 -7.33 14.45 1.17
CA PRO A 2 -8.76 14.63 1.42
C PRO A 2 -9.03 15.04 2.87
N GLU A 3 -10.01 15.92 3.08
CA GLU A 3 -10.33 16.54 4.36
C GLU A 3 -10.58 15.48 5.45
N GLY A 4 -11.29 14.41 5.10
CA GLY A 4 -11.57 13.30 6.02
C GLY A 4 -10.32 12.56 6.52
N LEU A 5 -9.24 12.51 5.74
CA LEU A 5 -7.98 11.90 6.19
C LEU A 5 -7.30 12.79 7.24
N LYS A 6 -7.28 14.10 6.98
CA LYS A 6 -6.68 15.09 7.89
C LYS A 6 -7.40 15.12 9.24
N ASP A 7 -8.73 15.06 9.23
CA ASP A 7 -9.53 15.06 10.46
C ASP A 7 -9.30 13.77 11.27
N ALA A 8 -9.23 12.62 10.59
CA ALA A 8 -8.97 11.35 11.25
C ALA A 8 -7.54 11.29 11.83
N GLU A 9 -6.55 11.82 11.12
CA GLU A 9 -5.17 11.96 11.62
C GLU A 9 -5.11 12.88 12.84
N LYS A 10 -5.82 14.02 12.80
CA LYS A 10 -5.86 14.91 13.96
C LYS A 10 -6.52 14.24 15.16
N CYS A 11 -7.53 13.42 14.94
CA CYS A 11 -8.18 12.66 16.01
C CYS A 11 -7.20 11.71 16.71
N ILE A 12 -6.38 10.99 15.94
CA ILE A 12 -5.36 10.07 16.47
C ILE A 12 -4.23 10.84 17.17
N GLU A 13 -3.83 12.00 16.62
CA GLU A 13 -2.82 12.86 17.24
C GLU A 13 -3.27 13.38 18.62
N LEU A 14 -4.55 13.76 18.73
CA LEU A 14 -5.12 14.27 19.97
C LEU A 14 -5.33 13.17 21.02
N ASP A 15 -5.76 11.98 20.58
CA ASP A 15 -5.92 10.81 21.45
C ASP A 15 -5.55 9.52 20.68
N PRO A 16 -4.32 9.02 20.86
CA PRO A 16 -3.88 7.77 20.23
C PRO A 16 -4.64 6.52 20.71
N THR A 17 -5.37 6.59 21.82
CA THR A 17 -6.16 5.44 22.32
C THR A 17 -7.58 5.42 21.76
N PHE A 18 -7.99 6.49 21.06
CA PHE A 18 -9.32 6.60 20.49
C PHE A 18 -9.45 5.82 19.19
N THR A 19 -9.87 4.57 19.32
CA THR A 19 -9.98 3.58 18.22
C THR A 19 -10.82 4.05 17.03
N LYS A 20 -11.84 4.89 17.25
CA LYS A 20 -12.64 5.49 16.17
C LYS A 20 -11.83 6.38 15.23
N GLY A 21 -10.73 6.98 15.69
CA GLY A 21 -9.81 7.74 14.82
C GLY A 21 -9.19 6.83 13.76
N TYR A 22 -8.70 5.66 14.19
CA TYR A 22 -8.15 4.62 13.32
C TYR A 22 -9.22 4.05 12.39
N THR A 23 -10.43 3.78 12.89
CA THR A 23 -11.50 3.29 12.01
C THR A 23 -11.82 4.29 10.89
N ARG A 24 -11.95 5.57 11.24
CA ARG A 24 -12.24 6.63 10.24
C ARG A 24 -11.10 6.80 9.25
N LYS A 25 -9.85 6.82 9.72
CA LYS A 25 -8.67 6.93 8.86
C LYS A 25 -8.59 5.73 7.89
N GLY A 26 -8.75 4.52 8.41
CA GLY A 26 -8.75 3.30 7.62
C GLY A 26 -9.90 3.27 6.61
N ALA A 27 -11.09 3.76 6.97
CA ALA A 27 -12.23 3.83 6.06
C ALA A 27 -11.96 4.79 4.89
N VAL A 28 -11.43 5.98 5.16
CA VAL A 28 -11.04 6.93 4.11
C VAL A 28 -10.00 6.33 3.18
N GLN A 29 -8.94 5.71 3.72
CA GLN A 29 -7.92 5.03 2.92
C GLN A 29 -8.52 3.88 2.08
N PHE A 30 -9.44 3.11 2.66
CA PHE A 30 -10.15 2.04 1.96
C PHE A 30 -10.98 2.58 0.79
N PHE A 31 -11.73 3.66 0.99
CA PHE A 31 -12.49 4.33 -0.09
C PHE A 31 -11.58 4.91 -1.16
N MET A 32 -10.37 5.33 -0.78
CA MET A 32 -9.32 5.74 -1.72
C MET A 32 -8.65 4.55 -2.43
N LYS A 33 -9.09 3.31 -2.20
CA LYS A 33 -8.48 2.07 -2.72
C LYS A 33 -7.03 1.87 -2.28
N GLU A 34 -6.62 2.47 -1.18
CA GLU A 34 -5.29 2.32 -0.55
C GLU A 34 -5.37 1.20 0.50
N TYR A 35 -5.66 -0.02 0.06
CA TYR A 35 -6.05 -1.11 0.93
C TYR A 35 -4.91 -1.56 1.87
N GLU A 36 -3.66 -1.49 1.44
CA GLU A 36 -2.48 -1.79 2.26
C GLU A 36 -2.33 -0.76 3.39
N LYS A 37 -2.40 0.54 3.07
CA LYS A 37 -2.35 1.63 4.08
C LYS A 37 -3.54 1.56 5.03
N ALA A 38 -4.73 1.22 4.52
CA ALA A 38 -5.91 1.01 5.35
C ALA A 38 -5.73 -0.18 6.31
N LEU A 39 -5.17 -1.29 5.82
CA LEU A 39 -4.88 -2.48 6.63
C LEU A 39 -3.92 -2.14 7.78
N GLU A 40 -2.82 -1.44 7.49
CA GLU A 40 -1.87 -0.97 8.50
C GLU A 40 -2.57 -0.09 9.55
N THR A 41 -3.36 0.91 9.11
CA THR A 41 -4.10 1.78 10.03
C THR A 41 -5.05 1.01 10.94
N TYR A 42 -5.82 0.05 10.41
CA TYR A 42 -6.71 -0.77 11.23
C TYR A 42 -5.93 -1.65 12.22
N GLN A 43 -4.80 -2.20 11.81
CA GLN A 43 -3.92 -2.99 12.68
C GLN A 43 -3.32 -2.15 13.80
N GLU A 44 -2.91 -0.90 13.52
CA GLU A 44 -2.47 0.04 14.56
C GLU A 44 -3.60 0.30 15.57
N GLY A 45 -4.84 0.52 15.10
CA GLY A 45 -5.99 0.67 16.00
C GLY A 45 -6.23 -0.54 16.89
N LEU A 46 -6.03 -1.76 16.38
CA LEU A 46 -6.20 -3.00 17.13
C LEU A 46 -5.15 -3.17 18.25
N LYS A 47 -4.02 -2.46 18.19
CA LYS A 47 -3.07 -2.43 19.32
C LYS A 47 -3.66 -1.74 20.55
N HIS A 48 -4.64 -0.85 20.36
CA HIS A 48 -5.32 -0.14 21.43
C HIS A 48 -6.60 -0.87 21.90
N ASP A 49 -7.29 -1.57 21.00
CA ASP A 49 -8.44 -2.42 21.31
C ASP A 49 -8.48 -3.64 20.39
N ALA A 50 -7.92 -4.75 20.86
CA ALA A 50 -7.78 -5.98 20.07
C ALA A 50 -9.11 -6.66 19.71
N ASN A 51 -10.19 -6.36 20.43
CA ASN A 51 -11.50 -6.98 20.24
C ASN A 51 -12.50 -6.09 19.50
N ASN A 52 -12.05 -4.92 19.03
CA ASN A 52 -12.87 -3.97 18.33
C ASN A 52 -13.43 -4.55 17.02
N GLN A 53 -14.74 -4.74 16.94
CA GLN A 53 -15.36 -5.39 15.79
C GLN A 53 -15.22 -4.58 14.50
N GLU A 54 -15.26 -3.24 14.59
CA GLU A 54 -15.18 -2.35 13.42
C GLU A 54 -13.79 -2.42 12.77
N LEU A 55 -12.74 -2.40 13.60
CA LEU A 55 -11.36 -2.55 13.13
C LEU A 55 -11.10 -3.95 12.55
N LEU A 56 -11.59 -5.01 13.21
CA LEU A 56 -11.47 -6.39 12.72
C LEU A 56 -12.18 -6.57 11.37
N GLU A 57 -13.35 -5.96 11.19
CA GLU A 57 -14.07 -5.97 9.91
C GLU A 57 -13.32 -5.18 8.83
N GLY A 58 -12.74 -4.03 9.18
CA GLY A 58 -11.84 -3.25 8.33
C GLY A 58 -10.66 -4.08 7.81
N VAL A 59 -9.97 -4.80 8.70
CA VAL A 59 -8.87 -5.72 8.35
C VAL A 59 -9.35 -6.79 7.35
N ARG A 60 -10.46 -7.49 7.65
CA ARG A 60 -11.00 -8.53 6.76
C ARG A 60 -11.33 -7.98 5.37
N SER A 61 -11.92 -6.78 5.32
CA SER A 61 -12.28 -6.11 4.07
C SER A 61 -11.06 -5.74 3.25
N CYS A 62 -10.00 -5.22 3.88
CA CYS A 62 -8.74 -4.91 3.22
C CYS A 62 -8.09 -6.18 2.65
N VAL A 63 -7.96 -7.23 3.46
CA VAL A 63 -7.37 -8.51 3.03
C VAL A 63 -8.12 -9.10 1.83
N LYS A 64 -9.46 -8.99 1.81
CA LYS A 64 -10.27 -9.44 0.67
C LYS A 64 -9.93 -8.69 -0.62
N GLN A 65 -9.78 -7.36 -0.57
CA GLN A 65 -9.45 -6.55 -1.75
C GLN A 65 -8.00 -6.73 -2.21
N ILE A 66 -7.05 -6.85 -1.28
CA ILE A 66 -5.65 -7.14 -1.57
C ILE A 66 -5.54 -8.50 -2.27
N ASN A 67 -6.19 -9.55 -1.74
CA ASN A 67 -6.17 -10.87 -2.35
C ASN A 67 -6.83 -10.90 -3.74
N ARG A 68 -7.90 -10.12 -3.96
CA ARG A 68 -8.52 -9.98 -5.29
C ARG A 68 -7.52 -9.41 -6.31
N THR A 69 -6.71 -8.45 -5.87
CA THR A 69 -5.62 -7.91 -6.69
C THR A 69 -4.60 -8.99 -7.04
N SER A 70 -4.06 -9.68 -6.05
CA SER A 70 -2.98 -10.65 -6.26
C SER A 70 -3.38 -11.84 -7.12
N ARG A 71 -4.69 -12.18 -7.16
CA ARG A 71 -5.25 -13.24 -8.00
C ARG A 71 -5.47 -12.83 -9.46
N GLY A 72 -5.26 -11.55 -9.80
CA GLY A 72 -5.51 -11.03 -11.13
C GLY A 72 -7.00 -10.82 -11.44
N ASP A 73 -7.87 -10.86 -10.44
CA ASP A 73 -9.31 -10.62 -10.54
C ASP A 73 -9.65 -9.11 -10.62
N VAL A 74 -8.82 -8.37 -11.36
CA VAL A 74 -8.87 -6.92 -11.54
C VAL A 74 -9.10 -6.63 -13.01
N THR A 75 -10.08 -5.78 -13.32
CA THR A 75 -10.34 -5.44 -14.72
C THR A 75 -9.18 -4.60 -15.30
N PRO A 76 -8.99 -4.59 -16.63
CA PRO A 76 -7.99 -3.72 -17.24
C PRO A 76 -8.16 -2.23 -16.89
N GLU A 77 -9.41 -1.79 -16.69
CA GLU A 77 -9.73 -0.42 -16.27
C GLU A 77 -9.30 -0.13 -14.84
N GLU A 78 -9.62 -1.04 -13.90
CA GLU A 78 -9.20 -0.93 -12.50
C GLU A 78 -7.66 -0.94 -12.37
N LEU A 79 -6.96 -1.73 -13.18
CA LEU A 79 -5.50 -1.76 -13.21
C LEU A 79 -4.91 -0.44 -13.73
N LYS A 80 -5.47 0.11 -14.80
CA LYS A 80 -5.01 1.38 -15.37
C LYS A 80 -5.24 2.56 -14.43
N GLU A 81 -6.41 2.61 -13.78
CA GLU A 81 -6.72 3.61 -12.75
C GLU A 81 -5.70 3.53 -11.60
N ARG A 82 -5.38 2.32 -11.14
CA ARG A 82 -4.38 2.11 -10.10
C ARG A 82 -2.99 2.58 -10.51
N GLN A 83 -2.52 2.20 -11.70
CA GLN A 83 -1.23 2.64 -12.23
C GLN A 83 -1.15 4.17 -12.29
N ALA A 84 -2.20 4.82 -12.81
CA ALA A 84 -2.26 6.29 -12.90
C ALA A 84 -2.20 6.96 -11.52
N LYS A 85 -2.91 6.39 -10.53
CA LYS A 85 -2.87 6.89 -9.16
C LYS A 85 -1.50 6.68 -8.53
N ALA A 86 -0.90 5.50 -8.70
CA ALA A 86 0.41 5.18 -8.14
C ALA A 86 1.52 6.07 -8.72
N MET A 87 1.47 6.43 -10.00
CA MET A 87 2.41 7.39 -10.60
C MET A 87 2.32 8.80 -9.98
N SER A 88 1.21 9.12 -9.33
CA SER A 88 1.00 10.37 -8.59
C SER A 88 1.36 10.24 -7.10
N ASP A 89 1.68 9.04 -6.60
CA ASP A 89 2.08 8.83 -5.21
C ASP A 89 3.55 9.27 -5.02
N PRO A 90 3.85 10.22 -4.11
CA PRO A 90 5.21 10.68 -3.86
C PRO A 90 6.18 9.57 -3.44
N GLU A 91 5.70 8.55 -2.72
CA GLU A 91 6.53 7.42 -2.31
C GLU A 91 6.98 6.60 -3.51
N ILE A 92 6.06 6.34 -4.45
CA ILE A 92 6.35 5.66 -5.70
C ILE A 92 7.30 6.50 -6.56
N GLN A 93 7.08 7.81 -6.64
CA GLN A 93 7.98 8.71 -7.37
C GLN A 93 9.40 8.67 -6.80
N ASN A 94 9.54 8.69 -5.47
CA ASN A 94 10.84 8.56 -4.80
C ASN A 94 11.51 7.22 -5.11
N ILE A 95 10.75 6.12 -5.11
CA ILE A 95 11.26 4.80 -5.50
C ILE A 95 11.75 4.80 -6.94
N LEU A 96 11.00 5.39 -7.88
CA LEU A 96 11.39 5.48 -9.30
C LEU A 96 12.57 6.43 -9.55
N GLN A 97 12.83 7.37 -8.65
CA GLN A 97 13.98 8.27 -8.71
C GLN A 97 15.24 7.69 -8.10
N ASP A 98 15.11 6.65 -7.26
CA ASP A 98 16.24 5.97 -6.63
C ASP A 98 17.17 5.35 -7.71
N PRO A 99 18.46 5.74 -7.75
CA PRO A 99 19.43 5.20 -8.71
C PRO A 99 19.58 3.68 -8.62
N VAL A 100 19.53 3.11 -7.41
CA VAL A 100 19.60 1.66 -7.21
C VAL A 100 18.38 1.01 -7.83
N MET A 101 17.19 1.56 -7.57
CA MET A 101 15.96 0.99 -8.12
C MET A 101 15.92 1.09 -9.64
N ARG A 102 16.36 2.20 -10.23
CA ARG A 102 16.47 2.33 -11.69
C ARG A 102 17.37 1.25 -12.29
N GLN A 103 18.53 1.01 -11.68
CA GLN A 103 19.43 -0.06 -12.13
C GLN A 103 18.77 -1.42 -12.02
N VAL A 104 18.08 -1.70 -10.91
CA VAL A 104 17.35 -2.97 -10.73
C VAL A 104 16.30 -3.18 -11.81
N LEU A 105 15.53 -2.15 -12.16
CA LEU A 105 14.52 -2.23 -13.23
C LEU A 105 15.14 -2.51 -14.60
N VAL A 106 16.33 -1.97 -14.88
CA VAL A 106 17.12 -2.26 -16.09
C VAL A 106 17.61 -3.71 -16.05
N ASP A 107 18.19 -4.14 -14.93
CA ASP A 107 18.70 -5.50 -14.77
C ASP A 107 17.58 -6.55 -14.91
N PHE A 108 16.35 -6.24 -14.48
CA PHE A 108 15.20 -7.13 -14.70
C PHE A 108 14.90 -7.37 -16.19
N GLN A 109 15.26 -6.43 -17.08
CA GLN A 109 15.09 -6.56 -18.53
C GLN A 109 16.33 -7.17 -19.21
N GLU A 110 17.53 -6.78 -18.80
CA GLU A 110 18.78 -7.12 -19.50
C GLU A 110 19.54 -8.28 -18.85
N ASN A 111 19.48 -8.42 -17.51
CA ASN A 111 20.26 -9.41 -16.76
C ASN A 111 19.50 -9.91 -15.51
N PRO A 112 18.60 -10.90 -15.66
CA PRO A 112 17.78 -11.41 -14.55
C PRO A 112 18.58 -11.92 -13.35
N LYS A 113 19.83 -12.38 -13.55
CA LYS A 113 20.70 -12.82 -12.45
C LYS A 113 21.16 -11.65 -11.58
N ALA A 114 21.52 -10.52 -12.20
CA ALA A 114 21.90 -9.32 -11.46
C ALA A 114 20.70 -8.74 -10.69
N ALA A 115 19.53 -8.69 -11.32
CA ALA A 115 18.29 -8.30 -10.65
C ALA A 115 17.99 -9.15 -9.41
N GLN A 116 18.24 -10.46 -9.48
CA GLN A 116 18.04 -11.38 -8.36
C GLN A 116 19.04 -11.18 -7.21
N GLU A 117 20.22 -10.63 -7.44
CA GLU A 117 21.13 -10.22 -6.36
C GLU A 117 20.57 -9.01 -5.61
N HIS A 118 19.96 -8.07 -6.32
CA HIS A 118 19.36 -6.89 -5.71
C HIS A 118 18.15 -7.22 -4.82
N THR A 119 17.36 -8.25 -5.17
CA THR A 119 16.21 -8.68 -4.35
C THR A 119 16.62 -9.32 -3.03
N LYS A 120 17.90 -9.71 -2.85
CA LYS A 120 18.41 -10.18 -1.54
C LYS A 120 18.46 -9.06 -0.50
N ASN A 121 18.49 -7.79 -0.94
CA ASN A 121 18.42 -6.65 -0.03
C ASN A 121 16.94 -6.42 0.36
N PRO A 122 16.57 -6.55 1.65
CA PRO A 122 15.18 -6.39 2.10
C PRO A 122 14.58 -5.04 1.71
N GLY A 123 15.35 -3.95 1.83
CA GLY A 123 14.87 -2.61 1.51
C GLY A 123 14.64 -2.40 0.01
N VAL A 124 15.38 -3.10 -0.86
CA VAL A 124 15.12 -3.10 -2.31
C VAL A 124 13.89 -3.95 -2.63
N MET A 125 13.76 -5.11 -1.98
CA MET A 125 12.61 -5.98 -2.18
C MET A 125 11.29 -5.31 -1.76
N ASP A 126 11.27 -4.58 -0.65
CA ASP A 126 10.09 -3.84 -0.21
C ASP A 126 9.67 -2.78 -1.24
N LYS A 127 10.65 -2.07 -1.83
CA LYS A 127 10.39 -1.10 -2.90
C LYS A 127 9.84 -1.78 -4.17
N ILE A 128 10.39 -2.92 -4.56
CA ILE A 128 9.90 -3.71 -5.68
C ILE A 128 8.46 -4.17 -5.42
N GLN A 129 8.16 -4.68 -4.24
CA GLN A 129 6.81 -5.10 -3.87
C GLN A 129 5.81 -3.95 -3.97
N LYS A 130 6.19 -2.74 -3.54
CA LYS A 130 5.36 -1.53 -3.69
C LYS A 130 5.09 -1.18 -5.16
N LEU A 131 6.08 -1.33 -6.04
CA LEU A 131 5.88 -1.11 -7.48
C LEU A 131 4.99 -2.19 -8.12
N ILE A 132 5.05 -3.43 -7.63
CA ILE A 132 4.21 -4.53 -8.11
C ILE A 132 2.77 -4.37 -7.63
N SER A 133 2.53 -4.04 -6.36
CA SER A 133 1.18 -3.80 -5.83
C SER A 133 0.50 -2.62 -6.51
N ALA A 134 1.29 -1.60 -6.88
CA ALA A 134 0.90 -0.47 -7.72
C ALA A 134 0.63 -0.84 -9.19
N GLY A 135 1.02 -2.04 -9.62
CA GLY A 135 0.89 -2.52 -11.00
C GLY A 135 1.86 -1.86 -11.98
N ILE A 136 2.89 -1.14 -11.49
CA ILE A 136 3.90 -0.47 -12.33
C ILE A 136 4.91 -1.48 -12.87
N VAL A 137 5.26 -2.48 -12.05
CA VAL A 137 6.19 -3.56 -12.41
C VAL A 137 5.45 -4.88 -12.39
N GLN A 138 5.74 -5.74 -13.37
CA GLN A 138 5.26 -7.12 -13.40
C GLN A 138 6.47 -8.04 -13.30
N MET A 139 6.47 -8.96 -12.32
CA MET A 139 7.42 -10.06 -12.31
C MET A 139 6.93 -11.11 -13.32
N LYS A 140 7.71 -11.33 -14.38
CA LYS A 140 7.51 -12.41 -15.35
C LYS A 140 8.32 -13.63 -14.98
#